data_AF-A0A8K0BSY3-F1
#
_entry.id   AF-A0A8K0BSY3-F1
#
_cell.length_a   1.000
_cell.length_b   1.000
_cell.length_c   1.000
_cell.angle_alpha   90.00
_cell.angle_beta   90.00
_cell.angle_gamma   90.00
#
_symmetry.space_group_name_H-M   'P 1'
#
loop_
_entity.id
_entity.type
_entity.pdbx_description
1 polymer ?
#
loop_
_entity_poly.entity_id
_entity_poly.type
_entity_poly.pdbx_seq_one_letter_code
_entity_poly.pdbx_strand_id
1 'polypeptide(L)' 'MPDEDSKIDHYVLEYRRTNFEGPPRAKEDQPWMVVEGIKGTEYTLSGLKFDMKYMNFRVRACNKAVAGEFSEPVTLETR' A
#
# COMPACT_ATOMS: atom_id res chain seq x y z
N MET A 1 12.67 -2.35 -29.66
CA MET A 1 13.25 -2.89 -28.42
C MET A 1 12.18 -2.83 -27.38
N PRO A 2 11.72 -3.95 -26.81
CA PRO A 2 10.79 -3.88 -25.71
C PRO A 2 11.61 -3.92 -24.38
N ASP A 3 11.06 -3.32 -23.34
CA ASP A 3 11.20 -3.77 -21.94
C ASP A 3 12.33 -3.26 -21.02
N GLU A 4 12.99 -2.13 -21.27
CA GLU A 4 13.72 -1.45 -20.18
C GLU A 4 12.75 -0.70 -19.24
N ASP A 5 11.71 -0.06 -19.80
CA ASP A 5 10.63 0.59 -19.02
C ASP A 5 9.63 -0.39 -18.40
N SER A 6 9.63 -1.67 -18.81
CA SER A 6 8.76 -2.70 -18.23
C SER A 6 9.29 -3.24 -16.89
N LYS A 7 10.57 -2.97 -16.56
CA LYS A 7 11.17 -3.42 -15.31
C LYS A 7 10.64 -2.57 -14.15
N ILE A 8 10.20 -3.25 -13.10
CA ILE A 8 9.81 -2.59 -11.86
C ILE A 8 11.03 -1.89 -11.27
N ASP A 9 10.94 -0.58 -11.09
CA ASP A 9 11.97 0.25 -10.47
C ASP A 9 11.84 0.23 -8.94
N HIS A 10 10.62 0.36 -8.43
CA HIS A 10 10.31 0.32 -7.00
C HIS A 10 8.83 0.01 -6.78
N TYR A 11 8.46 -0.17 -5.51
CA TYR A 11 7.09 -0.32 -5.07
C TYR A 11 6.68 0.86 -4.19
N VAL A 12 5.38 1.17 -4.24
CA VAL A 12 4.71 2.08 -3.33
C VAL A 12 3.74 1.27 -2.50
N LEU A 13 3.88 1.32 -1.18
CA LEU A 13 2.97 0.75 -0.20
C LEU A 13 2.10 1.86 0.36
N GLU A 14 0.79 1.71 0.26
CA GLU A 14 -0.17 2.54 0.96
C GLU A 14 -0.85 1.75 2.07
N TYR A 15 -1.00 2.39 3.22
CA TYR A 15 -1.73 1.81 4.34
C TYR A 15 -2.63 2.84 5.02
N ARG A 16 -3.78 2.39 5.55
CA ARG A 16 -4.66 3.24 6.34
C ARG A 16 -5.25 2.48 7.50
N ARG A 17 -5.52 3.17 8.60
CA ARG A 17 -6.23 2.61 9.75
C ARG A 17 -7.74 2.75 9.53
N THR A 18 -8.53 1.85 10.10
CA THR A 18 -10.00 1.90 10.02
C THR A 18 -10.64 1.08 11.15
N ASN A 19 -11.88 1.40 11.50
CA ASN A 19 -12.69 0.60 12.41
C ASN A 19 -13.69 -0.32 11.67
N PHE A 20 -13.67 -0.30 10.33
CA PHE A 20 -14.55 -1.10 9.51
C PHE A 20 -13.88 -2.39 9.06
N GLU A 21 -14.60 -3.50 9.22
CA GLU A 21 -14.21 -4.77 8.64
C GLU A 21 -14.54 -4.80 7.14
N GLY A 22 -13.62 -5.37 6.35
CA GLY A 22 -13.78 -5.56 4.90
C GLY A 22 -13.10 -4.49 4.04
N PRO A 23 -13.40 -4.46 2.73
CA PRO A 23 -12.66 -3.67 1.75
C PRO A 23 -12.65 -2.16 2.08
N PRO A 24 -11.59 -1.44 1.66
CA PRO A 24 -11.50 0.00 1.84
C PRO A 24 -12.72 0.74 1.27
N ARG A 25 -13.49 1.37 2.14
CA ARG A 25 -14.56 2.29 1.76
C ARG A 25 -13.98 3.56 1.12
N ALA A 26 -14.66 4.10 0.09
CA ALA A 26 -14.27 5.32 -0.61
C ALA A 26 -14.47 6.59 0.23
N LYS A 27 -15.44 6.60 1.15
CA LYS A 27 -15.70 7.68 2.11
C LYS A 27 -15.15 7.33 3.48
N GLU A 28 -13.83 7.24 3.61
CA GLU A 28 -13.18 7.18 4.92
C GLU A 28 -12.47 8.50 5.21
N ASP A 29 -12.60 8.97 6.45
CA ASP A 29 -11.99 10.22 6.93
C ASP A 29 -10.46 10.11 7.03
N GLN A 30 -9.97 8.87 7.18
CA GLN A 30 -8.56 8.62 7.39
C GLN A 30 -7.78 8.61 6.07
N PRO A 31 -6.69 9.38 5.98
CA PRO A 31 -5.85 9.38 4.80
C PRO A 31 -5.10 8.06 4.67
N TRP A 32 -4.78 7.71 3.42
CA TRP A 32 -3.76 6.71 3.14
C TRP A 32 -2.39 7.31 3.47
N MET A 33 -1.63 6.59 4.29
CA MET A 33 -0.21 6.82 4.51
C MET A 33 0.56 6.14 3.38
N VAL A 34 1.62 6.78 2.88
CA VAL A 34 2.39 6.31 1.72
C VAL A 34 3.83 6.02 2.13
N VAL A 35 4.34 4.88 1.71
CA VAL A 35 5.77 4.53 1.71
C VAL A 35 6.19 4.27 0.27
N GLU A 36 7.13 5.06 -0.23
CA GLU A 36 7.64 4.96 -1.59
C GLU A 36 9.11 4.50 -1.59
N GLY A 37 9.59 4.05 -2.75
CA GLY A 37 11.00 3.71 -2.96
C GLY A 37 11.39 2.32 -2.44
N ILE A 38 10.42 1.45 -2.15
CA ILE A 38 10.68 0.08 -1.70
C ILE A 38 11.28 -0.69 -2.89
N LYS A 39 12.55 -1.11 -2.77
CA LYS A 39 13.26 -1.82 -3.85
C LYS A 39 13.06 -3.34 -3.81
N GLY A 40 12.73 -3.88 -2.64
CA GLY A 40 12.39 -5.30 -2.47
C GLY A 40 10.89 -5.56 -2.61
N THR A 41 10.51 -6.83 -2.64
CA THR A 41 9.11 -7.26 -2.55
C THR A 41 8.62 -7.33 -1.10
N GLU A 42 9.48 -6.97 -0.15
CA GLU A 42 9.24 -7.04 1.28
C GLU A 42 9.60 -5.69 1.93
N TYR A 43 8.77 -5.26 2.88
CA TYR A 43 9.00 -4.05 3.66
C TYR A 43 8.39 -4.21 5.06
N THR A 44 9.12 -3.82 6.09
CA THR A 44 8.65 -3.87 7.48
C THR A 44 8.19 -2.48 7.93
N LEU A 45 6.89 -2.34 8.18
CA LEU A 45 6.35 -1.14 8.83
C LEU A 45 6.58 -1.18 10.34
N SER A 46 7.33 -0.23 10.87
CA SER A 46 7.62 -0.09 12.30
C SER A 46 6.96 1.15 12.91
N GLY A 47 6.71 1.13 14.23
CA GLY A 47 6.18 2.30 14.94
C GLY A 47 4.71 2.63 14.65
N LEU A 48 3.96 1.65 14.14
CA LEU A 48 2.54 1.80 13.87
C LEU A 48 1.76 1.90 15.19
N LYS A 49 0.81 2.84 15.23
CA LYS A 49 -0.14 2.96 16.33
C LYS A 49 -1.41 2.19 15.98
N PHE A 50 -1.71 1.17 16.77
CA PHE A 50 -2.92 0.36 16.66
C PHE A 50 -4.04 0.96 17.51
N ASP A 51 -4.52 2.14 17.12
CA ASP A 51 -5.64 2.84 17.79
C ASP A 51 -7.00 2.62 17.12
N MET A 52 -7.06 1.77 16.09
CA MET A 52 -8.28 1.37 15.38
C MET A 52 -8.25 -0.10 15.06
N LYS A 53 -9.41 -0.76 14.98
CA LYS A 53 -9.51 -2.23 14.92
C LYS A 53 -8.82 -2.89 13.73
N TYR A 54 -8.73 -2.20 12.59
CA TYR A 54 -8.19 -2.76 11.37
C TYR A 54 -7.24 -1.79 10.68
N MET A 55 -6.40 -2.35 9.81
CA MET A 55 -5.60 -1.61 8.85
C MET A 55 -5.77 -2.21 7.46
N ASN A 56 -5.89 -1.34 6.47
CA ASN A 56 -5.86 -1.74 5.06
C ASN A 56 -4.50 -1.45 4.47
N PHE A 57 -4.05 -2.33 3.59
CA PHE A 57 -2.77 -2.25 2.89
C PHE A 57 -3.00 -2.48 1.40
N ARG A 58 -2.32 -1.72 0.55
CA ARG A 58 -2.27 -1.95 -0.90
C ARG A 58 -0.91 -1.57 -1.44
N VAL A 59 -0.43 -2.29 -2.43
CA VAL A 59 0.88 -2.05 -3.04
C VAL A 59 0.71 -1.85 -4.53
N ARG A 60 1.47 -0.94 -5.13
CA ARG A 60 1.61 -0.84 -6.57
C ARG A 60 3.07 -0.96 -6.97
N ALA A 61 3.31 -1.51 -8.15
CA ALA A 61 4.61 -1.49 -8.79
C ALA A 61 4.77 -0.21 -9.60
N CYS A 62 5.93 0.41 -9.51
CA CYS A 62 6.28 1.62 -10.26
C CYS A 62 7.50 1.32 -11.13
N ASN A 63 7.43 1.70 -12.41
CA ASN A 63 8.60 1.78 -13.27
C ASN A 63 9.04 3.25 -13.40
N LYS A 64 10.09 3.53 -14.18
CA LYS A 64 10.63 4.90 -14.31
C LYS A 64 9.69 5.88 -15.04
N ALA A 65 8.71 5.37 -15.78
CA ALA A 65 7.82 6.18 -16.62
C ALA A 65 6.40 6.31 -16.05
N VAL A 66 5.92 5.29 -15.33
CA VAL A 66 4.53 5.16 -14.89
C VAL A 66 4.40 4.29 -13.64
N ALA A 67 3.47 4.66 -12.75
CA ALA A 67 3.01 3.82 -11.66
C ALA A 67 1.88 2.91 -12.17
N GLY A 68 1.98 1.61 -11.90
CA GLY A 68 0.90 0.67 -12.19
C GLY A 68 -0.29 0.83 -11.23
N GLU A 69 -1.31 0.02 -11.47
CA GLU A 69 -2.47 -0.08 -10.58
C GLU A 69 -2.08 -0.64 -9.20
N PHE A 70 -2.86 -0.27 -8.18
CA PHE A 70 -2.73 -0.90 -6.88
C PHE A 70 -3.22 -2.35 -6.91
N SER A 71 -2.60 -3.18 -6.07
CA SER A 71 -3.11 -4.49 -5.73
C SER A 71 -4.51 -4.40 -5.11
N GLU A 72 -5.22 -5.51 -5.13
CA GLU A 72 -6.38 -5.67 -4.26
C GLU A 72 -5.95 -5.38 -2.80
N PRO A 73 -6.72 -4.57 -2.08
CA PRO A 73 -6.36 -4.18 -0.73
C PRO A 73 -6.56 -5.34 0.25
N VAL A 74 -5.64 -5.47 1.20
CA VAL A 74 -5.70 -6.46 2.27
C VAL A 74 -6.07 -5.77 3.57
N THR A 75 -7.05 -6.31 4.28
CA THR A 75 -7.46 -5.85 5.62
C THR A 75 -6.88 -6.76 6.69
N LEU A 76 -6.16 -6.19 7.65
CA LEU A 76 -5.61 -6.89 8.81
C LEU A 76 -6.20 -6.33 10.11
N GLU A 77 -6.53 -7.21 11.05
CA GLU A 77 -6.93 -6.83 12.41
C GLU A 77 -5.69 -6.37 13.19
N THR A 78 -5.78 -5.22 13.86
CA THR A 78 -4.73 -4.78 14.78
C THR A 78 -5.02 -5.31 16.18
N ARG A 79 -4.05 -5.95 16.82
CA ARG A 79 -4.16 -6.48 18.18
C ARG A 79 -3.22 -5.78 19.14
#